data_AF-A0A2G5L3F9-F1
#
_entry.id   AF-A0A2G5L3F9-F1
#
_cell.length_a   1.000
_cell.length_b   1.000
_cell.length_c   1.000
_cell.angle_alpha   90.00
_cell.angle_beta   90.00
_cell.angle_gamma   90.00
#
_symmetry.space_group_name_H-M   'P 1'
#
loop_
_entity.id
_entity.type
_entity.pdbx_description
1 polymer ?
#
loop_
_entity_poly.entity_id
_entity_poly.type
_entity_poly.pdbx_seq_one_letter_code
_entity_poly.pdbx_strand_id
1 'polypeptide(L)'
;MSSCEEELVEKAILDTDAAVNELSALPSSSYVFLYEEAGDAFDTFEWTAADYGFSASVVYQLQVAPSGSDFSDAMALGSTQEDTLSLTQGALNTALLSLGAMPEEAYAVDFRVVSSIGEGVDPVASNTISASITTYATTFPPIYLIGDAQNWDLAAPMVLESTGPGEYIGIGPFVADGFFRFFETPAWDATQWNADYFEGGTIPDVLINSGDGDANFQYTSTDQDYQITVNLNTKTITMEDAPTLYIIGDDQGWDTNTAFQLGAIAPGVFEGTTTFTQGSIWRFFEHADWAATQYNYTYFEGGTIPADLTDGGPADNNFTNGAATGAYTITVNLNEKTIEMVAGELEEEEEEEEEETPTEVTTLFLVGDDQGWSFGTAYELTYLGDGKFEGTTDFTNGSSFRFFGEMDNWSDPVFGYSYFAEGSVTEVLGDNEDADSNFVVVGETGSYAIAIDLTAKTIELTQ
;
A
#
# COMPACT_ATOMS: atom_id res chain seq x y z
N MET A 1 45.52 26.99 -71.88
CA MET A 1 44.17 27.57 -71.80
C MET A 1 43.17 26.42 -71.77
N SER A 2 42.58 26.15 -70.61
CA SER A 2 41.29 25.48 -70.39
C SER A 2 41.08 25.51 -68.88
N SER A 3 40.42 26.55 -68.37
CA SER A 3 38.96 26.61 -68.11
C SER A 3 38.67 26.13 -66.68
N CYS A 4 38.72 27.05 -65.72
CA CYS A 4 37.96 26.92 -64.48
C CYS A 4 36.57 27.45 -64.79
N GLU A 5 35.58 26.56 -64.82
CA GLU A 5 34.19 26.97 -64.68
C GLU A 5 34.03 27.44 -63.23
N GLU A 6 33.77 28.73 -63.04
CA GLU A 6 33.19 29.24 -61.79
C GLU A 6 31.76 28.70 -61.74
N GLU A 7 31.61 27.57 -61.04
CA GLU A 7 30.33 27.14 -60.50
C GLU A 7 29.86 28.26 -59.55
N LEU A 8 28.86 29.01 -59.99
CA LEU A 8 28.17 30.00 -59.17
C LEU A 8 27.48 29.23 -58.04
N VAL A 9 28.19 29.06 -56.92
CA VAL A 9 27.55 28.78 -55.64
C VAL A 9 26.69 29.99 -55.37
N GLU A 10 25.39 29.87 -55.63
CA GLU A 10 24.37 30.79 -55.17
C GLU A 10 24.45 30.76 -53.65
N LYS A 11 25.28 31.64 -53.09
CA LYS A 11 25.38 31.84 -51.65
C LYS A 11 24.01 32.36 -51.25
N ALA A 12 23.24 31.53 -50.55
CA ALA A 12 22.03 31.97 -49.87
C ALA A 12 22.39 33.23 -49.08
N ILE A 13 21.83 34.36 -49.51
CA ILE A 13 21.96 35.61 -48.78
C ILE A 13 20.87 35.53 -47.73
N LEU A 14 21.28 35.48 -46.45
CA LEU A 14 20.33 35.62 -45.34
C LEU A 14 19.57 36.93 -45.57
N ASP A 15 18.25 36.87 -45.67
CA ASP A 15 17.48 38.10 -45.63
C ASP A 15 17.68 38.71 -44.24
N THR A 16 18.19 39.93 -44.19
CA THR A 16 18.43 40.61 -42.92
C THR A 16 17.13 41.01 -42.23
N ASP A 17 16.00 40.92 -42.95
CA ASP A 17 14.64 41.16 -42.46
C ASP A 17 13.77 39.92 -42.77
N ALA A 18 13.98 38.82 -42.05
CA ALA A 18 13.12 37.63 -42.17
C ALA A 18 11.64 38.00 -41.98
N ALA A 19 10.75 37.49 -42.83
CA ALA A 19 9.32 37.71 -42.66
C ALA A 19 8.84 36.98 -41.40
N VAL A 20 8.37 37.76 -40.45
CA VAL A 20 7.88 37.30 -39.15
C VAL A 20 6.68 36.38 -39.34
N ASN A 21 6.68 35.22 -38.68
CA ASN A 21 5.51 34.37 -38.59
C ASN A 21 4.35 35.08 -37.87
N GLU A 22 3.13 34.94 -38.36
CA GLU A 22 1.94 35.52 -37.75
C GLU A 22 1.18 34.46 -36.96
N LEU A 23 1.10 34.61 -35.64
CA LEU A 23 0.31 33.77 -34.75
C LEU A 23 -1.16 34.17 -34.82
N SER A 24 -2.00 33.23 -35.20
CA SER A 24 -3.44 33.42 -35.35
C SER A 24 -4.10 33.63 -33.98
N ALA A 25 -5.15 34.45 -33.94
CA ALA A 25 -5.94 34.63 -32.73
C ALA A 25 -6.63 33.33 -32.32
N LEU A 26 -6.71 33.08 -31.02
CA LEU A 26 -7.50 31.99 -30.46
C LEU A 26 -9.01 32.20 -30.73
N PRO A 27 -9.80 31.12 -30.83
CA PRO A 27 -11.25 31.21 -31.01
C PRO A 27 -11.98 31.99 -29.90
N SER A 28 -11.46 31.95 -28.67
CA SER A 28 -11.97 32.70 -27.52
C SER A 28 -10.88 33.55 -26.88
N SER A 29 -11.28 34.62 -26.19
CA SER A 29 -10.39 35.44 -25.35
C SER A 29 -10.46 35.05 -23.87
N SER A 30 -11.34 34.12 -23.50
CA SER A 30 -11.50 33.63 -22.13
C SER A 30 -11.81 32.14 -22.08
N TYR A 31 -11.16 31.44 -21.14
CA TYR A 31 -11.28 30.00 -20.93
C TYR A 31 -11.38 29.71 -19.43
N VAL A 32 -12.10 28.64 -19.09
CA VAL A 32 -12.15 28.08 -17.74
C VAL A 32 -11.78 26.61 -17.90
N PHE A 33 -10.71 26.18 -17.24
CA PHE A 33 -10.29 24.79 -17.26
C PHE A 33 -10.89 24.06 -16.06
N LEU A 34 -11.32 22.82 -16.31
CA LEU A 34 -11.86 21.92 -15.30
C LEU A 34 -10.92 20.73 -15.11
N TYR A 35 -10.84 20.20 -13.90
CA TYR A 35 -9.93 19.10 -13.58
C TYR A 35 -10.28 17.85 -14.41
N GLU A 36 -11.57 17.57 -14.57
CA GLU A 36 -12.09 16.46 -15.35
C GLU A 36 -11.85 16.57 -16.86
N GLU A 37 -11.56 17.79 -17.37
CA GLU A 37 -11.25 18.08 -18.77
C GLU A 37 -9.75 18.19 -19.02
N ALA A 38 -8.89 17.85 -18.04
CA ALA A 38 -7.44 17.97 -18.14
C ALA A 38 -6.85 17.23 -19.37
N GLY A 39 -7.46 16.11 -19.75
CA GLY A 39 -7.08 15.31 -20.92
C GLY A 39 -7.60 15.85 -22.25
N ASP A 40 -8.55 16.77 -22.24
CA ASP A 40 -9.15 17.32 -23.45
C ASP A 40 -8.16 18.25 -24.18
N ALA A 41 -8.27 18.27 -25.51
CA ALA A 41 -7.48 19.17 -26.32
C ALA A 41 -7.88 20.63 -26.05
N PHE A 42 -6.89 21.48 -25.83
CA PHE A 42 -7.06 22.93 -25.93
C PHE A 42 -7.19 23.33 -27.41
N ASP A 43 -7.63 24.57 -27.65
CA ASP A 43 -7.64 25.15 -28.99
C ASP A 43 -6.23 25.12 -29.61
N THR A 44 -6.13 24.62 -30.85
CA THR A 44 -4.85 24.52 -31.56
C THR A 44 -4.27 25.90 -31.85
N PHE A 45 -2.98 26.07 -31.58
CA PHE A 45 -2.24 27.26 -32.00
C PHE A 45 -1.79 27.07 -33.45
N GLU A 46 -2.04 28.07 -34.29
CA GLU A 46 -1.69 28.05 -35.71
C GLU A 46 -0.97 29.35 -36.07
N TRP A 47 0.09 29.25 -36.87
CA TRP A 47 0.83 30.41 -37.36
C TRP A 47 1.23 30.27 -38.82
N THR A 48 1.60 31.38 -39.47
CA THR A 48 2.19 31.32 -40.81
C THR A 48 3.66 30.92 -40.76
N ALA A 49 4.17 30.25 -41.79
CA ALA A 49 5.59 29.92 -41.85
C ALA A 49 6.48 31.19 -41.83
N ALA A 50 7.60 31.14 -41.11
CA ALA A 50 8.62 32.19 -41.14
C ALA A 50 9.45 32.10 -42.43
N ASP A 51 9.75 33.24 -43.05
CA ASP A 51 10.56 33.30 -44.28
C ASP A 51 11.93 33.95 -43.99
N TYR A 52 12.99 33.14 -44.01
CA TYR A 52 14.37 33.59 -43.83
C TYR A 52 15.05 34.00 -45.14
N GLY A 53 14.31 34.05 -46.25
CA GLY A 53 14.80 34.36 -47.59
C GLY A 53 15.43 33.17 -48.33
N PHE A 54 15.42 31.98 -47.72
CA PHE A 54 15.91 30.73 -48.30
C PHE A 54 15.23 29.52 -47.63
N SER A 55 15.37 28.34 -48.25
CA SER A 55 14.85 27.09 -47.70
C SER A 55 15.66 26.65 -46.48
N ALA A 56 15.11 26.80 -45.28
CA ALA A 56 15.70 26.38 -44.01
C ALA A 56 14.80 25.40 -43.27
N SER A 57 15.39 24.57 -42.40
CA SER A 57 14.62 23.77 -41.44
C SER A 57 14.29 24.68 -40.25
N VAL A 58 13.05 25.15 -40.17
CA VAL A 58 12.61 26.08 -39.12
C VAL A 58 12.06 25.28 -37.94
N VAL A 59 12.56 25.56 -36.74
CA VAL A 59 11.98 25.08 -35.48
C VAL A 59 11.21 26.23 -34.84
N TYR A 60 9.94 25.99 -34.58
CA TYR A 60 9.05 26.89 -33.86
C TYR A 60 8.94 26.47 -32.41
N GLN A 61 8.94 27.44 -31.50
CA GLN A 61 8.66 27.25 -30.09
C GLN A 61 7.49 28.13 -29.69
N LEU A 62 6.40 27.53 -29.22
CA LEU A 62 5.29 28.27 -28.61
C LEU A 62 5.68 28.66 -27.19
N GLN A 63 5.51 29.93 -26.85
CA GLN A 63 5.82 30.50 -25.55
C GLN A 63 4.59 31.17 -24.94
N VAL A 64 4.49 31.13 -23.61
CA VAL A 64 3.49 31.84 -22.82
C VAL A 64 4.16 32.67 -21.73
N ALA A 65 3.62 33.84 -21.45
CA ALA A 65 4.07 34.71 -20.37
C ALA A 65 2.88 35.48 -19.76
N PRO A 66 3.02 36.04 -18.53
CA PRO A 66 2.00 36.91 -17.96
C PRO A 66 1.70 38.09 -18.90
N SER A 67 0.43 38.48 -19.00
CA SER A 67 0.03 39.50 -19.97
C SER A 67 0.70 40.85 -19.70
N GLY A 68 1.21 41.48 -20.76
CA GLY A 68 1.95 42.75 -20.70
C GLY A 68 3.41 42.64 -20.25
N SER A 69 3.93 41.43 -20.03
CA SER A 69 5.37 41.21 -19.83
C SER A 69 6.16 41.34 -21.14
N ASP A 70 7.49 41.42 -21.04
CA ASP A 70 8.40 41.45 -22.19
C ASP A 70 8.86 40.04 -22.63
N PHE A 71 8.23 38.99 -22.07
CA PHE A 71 8.60 37.59 -22.24
C PHE A 71 10.02 37.25 -21.75
N SER A 72 10.61 38.03 -20.83
CA SER A 72 11.90 37.70 -20.18
C SER A 72 11.87 36.34 -19.48
N ASP A 73 10.73 36.02 -18.85
CA ASP A 73 10.49 34.81 -18.06
C ASP A 73 9.43 33.91 -18.71
N ALA A 74 9.37 33.92 -20.05
CA ALA A 74 8.40 33.13 -20.79
C ALA A 74 8.66 31.62 -20.63
N MET A 75 7.58 30.86 -20.47
CA MET A 75 7.63 29.40 -20.48
C MET A 75 7.45 28.86 -21.89
N ALA A 76 8.29 27.91 -22.29
CA ALA A 76 8.10 27.16 -23.53
C ALA A 76 7.03 26.08 -23.33
N LEU A 77 5.99 26.13 -24.15
CA LEU A 77 4.89 25.15 -24.13
C LEU A 77 5.16 23.94 -25.03
N GLY A 78 6.09 24.08 -25.97
CA GLY A 78 6.55 23.00 -26.83
C GLY A 78 7.27 23.53 -28.06
N SER A 79 7.93 22.61 -28.79
CA SER A 79 8.61 22.92 -30.04
C SER A 79 8.18 21.97 -31.14
N THR A 80 8.12 22.46 -32.37
CA THR A 80 7.71 21.71 -33.56
C THR A 80 8.37 22.27 -34.82
N GLN A 81 8.38 21.51 -35.90
CA GLN A 81 8.72 22.02 -37.25
C GLN A 81 7.47 22.22 -38.12
N GLU A 82 6.30 21.86 -37.59
CA GLU A 82 5.00 22.15 -38.20
C GLU A 82 4.55 23.58 -37.88
N ASP A 83 3.59 24.10 -38.64
CA ASP A 83 3.03 25.44 -38.44
C ASP A 83 1.88 25.48 -37.41
N THR A 84 1.71 24.38 -36.66
CA THR A 84 0.69 24.24 -35.62
C THR A 84 1.22 23.50 -34.40
N LEU A 85 0.62 23.77 -33.24
CA LEU A 85 0.88 23.03 -32.01
C LEU A 85 -0.41 22.91 -31.19
N SER A 86 -0.75 21.68 -30.82
CA SER A 86 -1.87 21.36 -29.93
C SER A 86 -1.36 20.97 -28.55
N LEU A 87 -2.09 21.39 -27.53
CA LEU A 87 -1.86 21.06 -26.13
C LEU A 87 -3.14 20.44 -25.55
N THR A 88 -3.01 19.78 -24.41
CA THR A 88 -4.18 19.50 -23.57
C THR A 88 -4.44 20.67 -22.62
N GLN A 89 -5.67 20.78 -22.12
CA GLN A 89 -6.00 21.78 -21.09
C GLN A 89 -5.12 21.59 -19.85
N GLY A 90 -4.84 20.35 -19.43
CA GLY A 90 -4.01 20.06 -18.25
C GLY A 90 -2.54 20.45 -18.40
N ALA A 91 -1.97 20.28 -19.59
CA ALA A 91 -0.60 20.73 -19.87
C ALA A 91 -0.49 22.26 -19.76
N LEU A 92 -1.46 22.98 -20.33
CA LEU A 92 -1.50 24.44 -20.24
C LEU A 92 -1.82 24.89 -18.80
N ASN A 93 -2.74 24.23 -18.09
CA ASN A 93 -3.04 24.49 -16.67
C ASN A 93 -1.77 24.46 -15.82
N THR A 94 -0.96 23.40 -15.97
CA THR A 94 0.29 23.21 -15.23
C THR A 94 1.32 24.32 -15.52
N ALA A 95 1.45 24.71 -16.79
CA ALA A 95 2.34 25.81 -17.18
C ALA A 95 1.88 27.15 -16.57
N LEU A 96 0.57 27.42 -16.55
CA LEU A 96 0.02 28.64 -15.98
C LEU A 96 0.16 28.71 -14.46
N LEU A 97 -0.05 27.61 -13.75
CA LEU A 97 0.21 27.54 -12.30
C LEU A 97 1.70 27.82 -11.99
N SER A 98 2.61 27.31 -12.83
CA SER A 98 4.06 27.59 -12.72
C SER A 98 4.41 29.06 -12.97
N LEU A 99 3.59 29.76 -13.79
CA LEU A 99 3.66 31.21 -14.00
C LEU A 99 2.97 32.02 -12.88
N GLY A 100 2.46 31.37 -11.84
CA GLY A 100 1.84 32.04 -10.69
C GLY A 100 0.34 32.29 -10.81
N ALA A 101 -0.36 31.64 -11.74
CA ALA A 101 -1.82 31.62 -11.74
C ALA A 101 -2.32 31.01 -10.42
N MET A 102 -3.33 31.63 -9.80
CA MET A 102 -4.03 31.03 -8.67
C MET A 102 -5.22 30.21 -9.19
N PRO A 103 -5.44 28.97 -8.69
CA PRO A 103 -6.62 28.18 -9.04
C PRO A 103 -7.92 28.96 -8.83
N GLU A 104 -8.88 28.73 -9.72
CA GLU A 104 -10.22 29.34 -9.72
C GLU A 104 -10.24 30.86 -9.91
N GLU A 105 -9.08 31.49 -10.11
CA GLU A 105 -8.95 32.90 -10.44
C GLU A 105 -8.56 33.08 -11.91
N ALA A 106 -9.15 34.08 -12.58
CA ALA A 106 -8.83 34.39 -13.96
C ALA A 106 -7.40 34.97 -14.08
N TYR A 107 -6.57 34.33 -14.89
CA TYR A 107 -5.18 34.74 -15.12
C TYR A 107 -4.97 35.20 -16.57
N ALA A 108 -4.53 36.44 -16.75
CA ALA A 108 -4.29 37.01 -18.09
C ALA A 108 -2.88 36.66 -18.57
N VAL A 109 -2.80 36.06 -19.77
CA VAL A 109 -1.55 35.64 -20.39
C VAL A 109 -1.45 36.06 -21.84
N ASP A 110 -0.21 36.16 -22.29
CA ASP A 110 0.18 36.46 -23.65
C ASP A 110 0.96 35.28 -24.25
N PHE A 111 0.66 34.94 -25.51
CA PHE A 111 1.34 33.90 -26.27
C PHE A 111 2.10 34.50 -27.44
N ARG A 112 3.24 33.88 -27.78
CA ARG A 112 3.99 34.15 -29.02
C ARG A 112 4.66 32.88 -29.50
N VAL A 113 5.04 32.86 -30.77
CA VAL A 113 5.85 31.80 -31.37
C VAL A 113 7.21 32.37 -31.75
N VAL A 114 8.27 31.68 -31.34
CA VAL A 114 9.64 32.02 -31.71
C VAL A 114 10.15 31.01 -32.74
N SER A 115 10.54 31.49 -33.92
CA SER A 115 11.14 30.68 -34.97
C SER A 115 12.67 30.75 -34.91
N SER A 116 13.34 29.64 -35.22
CA SER A 116 14.81 29.55 -35.26
C SER A 116 15.27 28.55 -36.33
N ILE A 117 16.47 28.76 -36.87
CA ILE A 117 17.07 27.91 -37.92
C ILE A 117 18.47 27.39 -37.56
N GLY A 118 18.85 27.48 -36.28
CA GLY A 118 20.14 27.04 -35.76
C GLY A 118 21.00 28.16 -35.17
N GLU A 119 22.18 27.80 -34.67
CA GLU A 119 23.09 28.75 -34.01
C GLU A 119 23.64 29.80 -35.00
N GLY A 120 23.77 31.04 -34.52
CA GLY A 120 24.34 32.15 -35.29
C GLY A 120 23.35 32.95 -36.13
N VAL A 121 22.06 32.60 -36.09
CA VAL A 121 20.96 33.42 -36.60
C VAL A 121 20.04 33.75 -35.43
N ASP A 122 19.76 35.05 -35.24
CA ASP A 122 18.90 35.49 -34.16
C ASP A 122 17.47 34.94 -34.38
N PRO A 123 16.84 34.37 -33.33
CA PRO A 123 15.45 33.92 -33.42
C PRO A 123 14.50 35.09 -33.70
N VAL A 124 13.41 34.80 -34.40
CA VAL A 124 12.39 35.79 -34.76
C VAL A 124 11.11 35.46 -34.01
N ALA A 125 10.49 36.47 -33.38
CA ALA A 125 9.27 36.30 -32.61
C ALA A 125 8.05 36.82 -33.40
N SER A 126 6.94 36.09 -33.33
CA SER A 126 5.65 36.48 -33.90
C SER A 126 5.04 37.72 -33.23
N ASN A 127 3.89 38.16 -33.74
CA ASN A 127 2.95 38.95 -32.95
C ASN A 127 2.53 38.20 -31.68
N THR A 128 2.05 38.97 -30.70
CA THR A 128 1.48 38.45 -29.45
C THR A 128 -0.04 38.36 -29.57
N ILE A 129 -0.61 37.29 -29.00
CA ILE A 129 -2.05 37.17 -28.74
C ILE A 129 -2.28 37.02 -27.24
N SER A 130 -3.47 37.39 -26.75
CA SER A 130 -3.78 37.35 -25.32
C SER A 130 -5.03 36.51 -25.03
N ALA A 131 -5.06 35.86 -23.88
CA ALA A 131 -6.24 35.20 -23.35
C ALA A 131 -6.30 35.34 -21.82
N SER A 132 -7.50 35.22 -21.25
CA SER A 132 -7.71 35.10 -19.81
C SER A 132 -8.15 33.67 -19.48
N ILE A 133 -7.36 32.95 -18.70
CA ILE A 133 -7.58 31.54 -18.41
C ILE A 133 -7.75 31.36 -16.90
N THR A 134 -8.86 30.75 -16.48
CA THR A 134 -9.06 30.32 -15.08
C THR A 134 -8.58 28.87 -14.94
N THR A 135 -7.56 28.65 -14.11
CA THR A 135 -6.95 27.34 -13.86
C THR A 135 -7.67 26.57 -12.76
N TYR A 136 -7.39 25.27 -12.65
CA TYR A 136 -7.82 24.41 -11.53
C TYR A 136 -6.60 23.97 -10.70
N ALA A 137 -6.83 23.62 -9.43
CA ALA A 137 -5.78 23.16 -8.53
C ALA A 137 -5.29 21.76 -8.92
N THR A 138 -3.97 21.52 -8.86
CA THR A 138 -3.37 20.21 -9.16
C THR A 138 -2.87 19.50 -7.91
N THR A 139 -3.00 20.12 -6.75
CA THR A 139 -2.62 19.57 -5.45
C THR A 139 -3.76 19.80 -4.48
N PHE A 140 -4.07 18.76 -3.72
CA PHE A 140 -5.16 18.75 -2.75
C PHE A 140 -4.64 18.13 -1.45
N PRO A 141 -5.04 18.65 -0.28
CA PRO A 141 -4.63 18.06 1.00
C PRO A 141 -5.22 16.65 1.15
N PRO A 142 -4.56 15.76 1.91
CA PRO A 142 -5.11 14.45 2.23
C PRO A 142 -6.30 14.57 3.21
N ILE A 143 -7.01 13.45 3.39
CA ILE A 143 -7.90 13.24 4.55
C ILE A 143 -7.34 12.11 5.41
N TYR A 144 -7.95 11.90 6.57
CA TYR A 144 -7.45 10.98 7.58
C TYR A 144 -8.54 10.01 8.01
N LEU A 145 -8.23 8.72 8.06
CA LEU A 145 -9.06 7.71 8.72
C LEU A 145 -8.51 7.49 10.13
N ILE A 146 -9.38 7.59 11.12
CA ILE A 146 -9.06 7.30 12.52
C ILE A 146 -10.15 6.40 13.07
N GLY A 147 -9.74 5.31 13.70
CA GLY A 147 -10.63 4.31 14.28
C GLY A 147 -9.91 3.36 15.22
N ASP A 148 -10.55 2.24 15.53
CA ASP A 148 -10.04 1.22 16.44
C ASP A 148 -8.68 0.67 15.98
N ALA A 149 -8.48 0.48 14.67
CA ALA A 149 -7.20 0.03 14.11
C ALA A 149 -6.04 1.02 14.36
N GLN A 150 -6.34 2.30 14.53
CA GLN A 150 -5.39 3.36 14.92
C GLN A 150 -5.49 3.72 16.41
N ASN A 151 -6.19 2.92 17.22
CA ASN A 151 -6.46 3.19 18.64
C ASN A 151 -7.09 4.56 18.92
N TRP A 152 -7.80 5.13 17.94
CA TRP A 152 -8.31 6.51 17.97
C TRP A 152 -7.22 7.57 18.26
N ASP A 153 -5.95 7.29 17.93
CA ASP A 153 -4.84 8.21 18.12
C ASP A 153 -4.73 9.21 16.97
N LEU A 154 -4.97 10.49 17.27
CA LEU A 154 -4.80 11.60 16.31
C LEU A 154 -3.34 11.78 15.86
N ALA A 155 -2.36 11.25 16.59
CA ALA A 155 -0.96 11.30 16.20
C ALA A 155 -0.56 10.18 15.23
N ALA A 156 -1.38 9.14 15.09
CA ALA A 156 -1.14 8.00 14.20
C ALA A 156 -2.37 7.68 13.32
N PRO A 157 -2.92 8.66 12.58
CA PRO A 157 -4.03 8.40 11.67
C PRO A 157 -3.55 7.58 10.47
N MET A 158 -4.46 6.86 9.84
CA MET A 158 -4.26 6.37 8.47
C MET A 158 -4.47 7.55 7.51
N VAL A 159 -3.48 7.83 6.66
CA VAL A 159 -3.53 8.94 5.71
C VAL A 159 -4.14 8.45 4.39
N LEU A 160 -5.09 9.21 3.85
CA LEU A 160 -5.65 9.00 2.52
C LEU A 160 -5.24 10.19 1.63
N GLU A 161 -4.31 9.94 0.72
CA GLU A 161 -3.77 10.95 -0.21
C GLU A 161 -4.79 11.27 -1.30
N SER A 162 -4.86 12.54 -1.71
CA SER A 162 -5.80 12.93 -2.75
C SER A 162 -5.31 12.56 -4.15
N THR A 163 -6.17 11.90 -4.93
CA THR A 163 -5.96 11.59 -6.36
C THR A 163 -6.62 12.59 -7.29
N GLY A 164 -7.39 13.53 -6.73
CA GLY A 164 -8.14 14.55 -7.44
C GLY A 164 -9.17 15.22 -6.53
N PRO A 165 -9.91 16.21 -7.04
CA PRO A 165 -10.90 16.95 -6.25
C PRO A 165 -11.90 16.03 -5.55
N GLY A 166 -11.78 15.94 -4.22
CA GLY A 166 -12.67 15.16 -3.38
C GLY A 166 -12.52 13.64 -3.50
N GLU A 167 -11.47 13.14 -4.16
CA GLU A 167 -11.13 11.72 -4.26
C GLU A 167 -9.80 11.44 -3.56
N TYR A 168 -9.78 10.36 -2.77
CA TYR A 168 -8.69 10.02 -1.87
C TYR A 168 -8.44 8.51 -1.86
N ILE A 169 -7.19 8.13 -1.68
CA ILE A 169 -6.74 6.74 -1.61
C ILE A 169 -5.80 6.53 -0.43
N GLY A 170 -5.99 5.47 0.33
CA GLY A 170 -5.10 5.09 1.43
C GLY A 170 -4.99 3.59 1.55
N ILE A 171 -3.95 3.13 2.26
CA ILE A 171 -3.73 1.72 2.57
C ILE A 171 -3.55 1.57 4.07
N GLY A 172 -4.19 0.56 4.66
CA GLY A 172 -4.05 0.29 6.09
C GLY A 172 -5.00 -0.78 6.62
N PRO A 173 -4.87 -1.09 7.92
CA PRO A 173 -5.59 -2.17 8.57
C PRO A 173 -7.04 -1.80 8.90
N PHE A 174 -7.91 -2.79 8.75
CA PHE A 174 -9.28 -2.81 9.27
C PHE A 174 -9.43 -4.01 10.21
N VAL A 175 -9.86 -3.77 11.45
CA VAL A 175 -9.99 -4.80 12.50
C VAL A 175 -11.45 -5.21 12.67
N ALA A 176 -11.69 -6.50 12.91
CA ALA A 176 -13.01 -7.10 12.99
C ALA A 176 -13.88 -6.41 14.05
N ASP A 177 -15.11 -6.10 13.66
CA ASP A 177 -16.07 -5.31 14.43
C ASP A 177 -15.59 -3.89 14.81
N GLY A 178 -14.47 -3.44 14.24
CA GLY A 178 -13.85 -2.16 14.54
C GLY A 178 -14.62 -0.97 13.98
N PHE A 179 -14.54 0.15 14.70
CA PHE A 179 -15.16 1.41 14.35
C PHE A 179 -14.16 2.41 13.78
N PHE A 180 -14.58 3.24 12.82
CA PHE A 180 -13.76 4.35 12.29
C PHE A 180 -14.61 5.47 11.69
N ARG A 181 -13.97 6.61 11.41
CA ARG A 181 -14.53 7.68 10.57
C ARG A 181 -13.42 8.50 9.90
N PHE A 182 -13.80 9.35 8.95
CA PHE A 182 -12.85 10.21 8.23
C PHE A 182 -12.82 11.62 8.79
N PHE A 183 -11.67 12.27 8.68
CA PHE A 183 -11.40 13.62 9.17
C PHE A 183 -10.67 14.45 8.12
N GLU A 184 -11.00 15.74 8.04
CA GLU A 184 -10.29 16.71 7.19
C GLU A 184 -8.85 16.96 7.70
N THR A 185 -8.67 16.99 9.01
CA THR A 185 -7.37 17.03 9.69
C THR A 185 -7.45 16.16 10.94
N PRO A 186 -6.35 15.62 11.48
CA PRO A 186 -6.39 14.73 12.64
C PRO A 186 -6.65 15.53 13.94
N ALA A 187 -7.86 16.05 14.06
CA ALA A 187 -8.34 16.87 15.16
C ALA A 187 -9.84 16.62 15.38
N TRP A 188 -10.25 16.52 16.65
CA TRP A 188 -11.64 16.24 17.01
C TRP A 188 -12.63 17.35 16.62
N ASP A 189 -12.15 18.57 16.42
CA ASP A 189 -12.96 19.72 15.99
C ASP A 189 -12.92 19.95 14.47
N ALA A 190 -12.18 19.12 13.72
CA ALA A 190 -12.18 19.14 12.26
C ALA A 190 -13.51 18.68 11.68
N THR A 191 -13.75 19.04 10.42
CA THR A 191 -14.80 18.42 9.61
C THR A 191 -14.61 16.90 9.60
N GLN A 192 -15.70 16.17 9.84
CA GLN A 192 -15.73 14.72 9.92
C GLN A 192 -16.75 14.16 8.95
N TRP A 193 -16.45 12.99 8.39
CA TRP A 193 -17.35 12.25 7.52
C TRP A 193 -17.57 10.85 8.10
N ASN A 194 -18.77 10.67 8.62
CA ASN A 194 -19.23 9.47 9.31
C ASN A 194 -20.14 8.65 8.36
N ALA A 195 -20.65 7.49 8.79
CA ALA A 195 -21.40 6.60 7.90
C ALA A 195 -22.66 7.25 7.30
N ASP A 196 -23.30 8.15 8.04
CA ASP A 196 -24.46 8.94 7.60
C ASP A 196 -24.13 9.97 6.51
N TYR A 197 -22.90 10.51 6.49
CA TYR A 197 -22.45 11.39 5.41
C TYR A 197 -22.54 10.69 4.05
N PHE A 198 -22.25 9.38 4.01
CA PHE A 198 -22.24 8.57 2.80
C PHE A 198 -23.62 8.02 2.41
N GLU A 199 -24.68 8.36 3.14
CA GLU A 199 -26.05 8.01 2.76
C GLU A 199 -26.40 8.58 1.37
N GLY A 200 -27.03 7.72 0.55
CA GLY A 200 -27.37 7.99 -0.85
C GLY A 200 -26.23 7.76 -1.85
N GLY A 201 -25.04 7.38 -1.36
CA GLY A 201 -23.89 6.99 -2.17
C GLY A 201 -23.76 5.48 -2.39
N THR A 202 -22.53 5.00 -2.57
CA THR A 202 -22.21 3.57 -2.75
C THR A 202 -21.02 3.20 -1.88
N ILE A 203 -21.23 2.34 -0.89
CA ILE A 203 -20.19 1.84 0.03
C ILE A 203 -20.20 0.31 0.03
N PRO A 204 -19.10 -0.36 0.42
CA PRO A 204 -19.06 -1.82 0.52
C PRO A 204 -20.01 -2.35 1.59
N ASP A 205 -20.61 -3.52 1.37
CA ASP A 205 -21.58 -4.14 2.32
C ASP A 205 -20.96 -4.48 3.68
N VAL A 206 -19.63 -4.60 3.75
CA VAL A 206 -18.87 -4.82 4.99
C VAL A 206 -18.74 -3.57 5.86
N LEU A 207 -19.17 -2.40 5.36
CA LEU A 207 -19.21 -1.15 6.09
C LEU A 207 -20.65 -0.77 6.41
N ILE A 208 -20.97 -0.70 7.70
CA ILE A 208 -22.30 -0.30 8.17
C ILE A 208 -22.24 0.92 9.07
N ASN A 209 -23.38 1.59 9.27
CA ASN A 209 -23.53 2.56 10.35
C ASN A 209 -23.64 1.80 11.68
N SER A 210 -22.72 2.05 12.60
CA SER A 210 -22.65 1.40 13.92
C SER A 210 -23.88 1.63 14.80
N GLY A 211 -24.62 2.72 14.58
CA GLY A 211 -25.73 3.12 15.46
C GLY A 211 -25.29 3.56 16.87
N ASP A 212 -24.00 3.87 17.06
CA ASP A 212 -23.40 4.25 18.34
C ASP A 212 -23.75 5.69 18.83
N GLY A 213 -24.48 6.44 18.00
CA GLY A 213 -24.88 7.83 18.25
C GLY A 213 -23.97 8.87 17.59
N ASP A 214 -22.72 8.52 17.29
CA ASP A 214 -21.79 9.30 16.47
C ASP A 214 -21.89 8.92 14.99
N ALA A 215 -22.56 7.81 14.67
CA ALA A 215 -22.69 7.26 13.33
C ALA A 215 -21.34 6.84 12.73
N ASN A 216 -20.39 6.37 13.57
CA ASN A 216 -19.15 5.80 13.08
C ASN A 216 -19.43 4.64 12.11
N PHE A 217 -18.53 4.43 11.16
CA PHE A 217 -18.52 3.18 10.41
C PHE A 217 -18.18 2.03 11.35
N GLN A 218 -18.80 0.88 11.15
CA GLN A 218 -18.37 -0.40 11.69
C GLN A 218 -17.95 -1.31 10.52
N TYR A 219 -16.77 -1.90 10.63
CA TYR A 219 -16.29 -2.92 9.70
C TYR A 219 -16.71 -4.31 10.20
N THR A 220 -17.48 -5.05 9.39
CA THR A 220 -18.16 -6.29 9.83
C THR A 220 -17.57 -7.56 9.21
N SER A 221 -16.28 -7.55 8.88
CA SER A 221 -15.55 -8.69 8.32
C SER A 221 -14.30 -8.96 9.17
N THR A 222 -13.48 -9.94 8.79
CA THR A 222 -12.25 -10.32 9.49
C THR A 222 -11.14 -9.28 9.31
N ASP A 223 -10.20 -9.23 10.26
CA ASP A 223 -9.00 -8.40 10.18
C ASP A 223 -8.34 -8.52 8.81
N GLN A 224 -8.14 -7.38 8.13
CA GLN A 224 -7.54 -7.32 6.82
C GLN A 224 -7.02 -5.91 6.49
N ASP A 225 -5.89 -5.86 5.77
CA ASP A 225 -5.39 -4.64 5.15
C ASP A 225 -6.04 -4.41 3.79
N TYR A 226 -6.53 -3.19 3.57
CA TYR A 226 -7.15 -2.80 2.30
C TYR A 226 -6.52 -1.54 1.73
N GLN A 227 -6.52 -1.46 0.42
CA GLN A 227 -6.54 -0.19 -0.29
C GLN A 227 -7.98 0.33 -0.31
N ILE A 228 -8.22 1.47 0.34
CA ILE A 228 -9.51 2.16 0.35
C ILE A 228 -9.47 3.36 -0.59
N THR A 229 -10.50 3.50 -1.43
CA THR A 229 -10.74 4.73 -2.21
C THR A 229 -12.02 5.39 -1.74
N VAL A 230 -11.95 6.69 -1.46
CA VAL A 230 -13.05 7.50 -0.94
C VAL A 230 -13.28 8.68 -1.85
N ASN A 231 -14.53 8.87 -2.30
CA ASN A 231 -14.94 10.07 -3.01
C ASN A 231 -16.03 10.79 -2.23
N LEU A 232 -15.70 11.97 -1.69
CA LEU A 232 -16.59 12.76 -0.86
C LEU A 232 -17.69 13.49 -1.66
N ASN A 233 -17.50 13.66 -2.98
CA ASN A 233 -18.46 14.32 -3.87
C ASN A 233 -19.56 13.36 -4.30
N THR A 234 -19.19 12.16 -4.73
CA THR A 234 -20.12 11.10 -5.12
C THR A 234 -20.59 10.27 -3.93
N LYS A 235 -19.98 10.46 -2.76
CA LYS A 235 -20.20 9.68 -1.53
C LYS A 235 -19.95 8.20 -1.74
N THR A 236 -18.85 7.86 -2.41
CA THR A 236 -18.49 6.47 -2.68
C THR A 236 -17.29 6.02 -1.88
N ILE A 237 -17.33 4.76 -1.44
CA ILE A 237 -16.20 4.06 -0.82
C ILE A 237 -16.01 2.75 -1.57
N THR A 238 -14.77 2.40 -1.92
CA THR A 238 -14.39 1.07 -2.40
C THR A 238 -13.23 0.54 -1.58
N MET A 239 -13.17 -0.77 -1.40
CA MET A 239 -12.11 -1.48 -0.70
C MET A 239 -11.63 -2.62 -1.59
N GLU A 240 -10.33 -2.67 -1.81
CA GLU A 240 -9.63 -3.71 -2.59
C GLU A 240 -8.48 -4.23 -1.74
N ASP A 241 -8.10 -5.51 -1.90
CA ASP A 241 -6.98 -6.09 -1.16
C ASP A 241 -5.74 -5.19 -1.30
N ALA A 242 -5.04 -4.94 -0.18
CA ALA A 242 -3.82 -4.15 -0.21
C ALA A 242 -2.80 -4.77 -1.18
N PRO A 243 -2.21 -3.98 -2.10
CA PRO A 243 -1.20 -4.49 -3.03
C PRO A 243 0.00 -5.11 -2.32
N THR A 244 0.60 -6.11 -2.95
CA THR A 244 1.86 -6.73 -2.52
C THR A 244 2.92 -6.52 -3.61
N LEU A 245 4.13 -6.14 -3.21
CA LEU A 245 5.30 -6.11 -4.10
C LEU A 245 6.15 -7.34 -3.82
N TYR A 246 6.63 -8.00 -4.88
CA TYR A 246 7.37 -9.24 -4.77
C TYR A 246 8.84 -9.04 -5.06
N ILE A 247 9.73 -9.71 -4.34
CA ILE A 247 11.16 -9.81 -4.65
C ILE A 247 11.45 -11.23 -5.15
N ILE A 248 12.08 -11.31 -6.32
CA ILE A 248 12.50 -12.58 -6.91
C ILE A 248 13.97 -12.46 -7.33
N GLY A 249 14.78 -13.40 -6.87
CA GLY A 249 16.20 -13.46 -7.19
C GLY A 249 16.86 -14.78 -6.82
N ASP A 250 18.18 -14.75 -6.71
CA ASP A 250 19.02 -15.91 -6.39
C ASP A 250 18.60 -16.59 -5.08
N ASP A 251 18.21 -15.82 -4.06
CA ASP A 251 17.78 -16.33 -2.76
C ASP A 251 16.45 -17.12 -2.85
N GLN A 252 15.65 -16.90 -3.91
CA GLN A 252 14.42 -17.66 -4.24
C GLN A 252 14.68 -18.73 -5.31
N GLY A 253 15.92 -18.84 -5.80
CA GLY A 253 16.25 -19.68 -6.96
C GLY A 253 15.57 -19.23 -8.25
N TRP A 254 15.17 -17.96 -8.34
CA TRP A 254 14.35 -17.42 -9.43
C TRP A 254 13.03 -18.18 -9.65
N ASP A 255 12.43 -18.71 -8.59
CA ASP A 255 11.10 -19.34 -8.61
C ASP A 255 10.05 -18.33 -8.12
N THR A 256 9.00 -18.11 -8.91
CA THR A 256 7.90 -17.20 -8.55
C THR A 256 7.08 -17.73 -7.37
N ASN A 257 7.07 -19.04 -7.13
CA ASN A 257 6.30 -19.65 -6.04
C ASN A 257 6.94 -19.43 -4.66
N THR A 258 8.19 -19.00 -4.62
CA THR A 258 8.95 -18.74 -3.39
C THR A 258 9.31 -17.26 -3.23
N ALA A 259 8.67 -16.39 -4.01
CA ALA A 259 8.89 -14.95 -3.99
C ALA A 259 8.72 -14.37 -2.58
N PHE A 260 9.67 -13.54 -2.15
CA PHE A 260 9.46 -12.74 -0.95
C PHE A 260 8.43 -11.66 -1.22
N GLN A 261 7.71 -11.24 -0.18
CA GLN A 261 6.59 -10.31 -0.27
C GLN A 261 6.85 -9.08 0.59
N LEU A 262 6.51 -7.91 0.07
CA LEU A 262 6.46 -6.64 0.77
C LEU A 262 5.01 -6.15 0.71
N GLY A 263 4.38 -5.96 1.87
CA GLY A 263 3.02 -5.43 1.98
C GLY A 263 3.00 -3.93 1.70
N ALA A 264 1.97 -3.43 1.05
CA ALA A 264 1.81 -1.99 0.89
C ALA A 264 1.47 -1.33 2.23
N ILE A 265 2.21 -0.29 2.59
CA ILE A 265 1.98 0.52 3.80
C ILE A 265 1.42 1.90 3.47
N ALA A 266 1.52 2.31 2.20
CA ALA A 266 0.88 3.47 1.61
C ALA A 266 0.80 3.28 0.08
N PRO A 267 -0.01 4.04 -0.67
CA PRO A 267 -0.08 3.93 -2.12
C PRO A 267 1.31 4.03 -2.79
N GLY A 268 1.78 2.93 -3.39
CA GLY A 268 3.10 2.83 -4.04
C GLY A 268 4.30 2.71 -3.08
N VAL A 269 4.06 2.55 -1.77
CA VAL A 269 5.08 2.32 -0.74
C VAL A 269 4.87 0.97 -0.10
N PHE A 270 5.91 0.14 -0.12
CA PHE A 270 5.87 -1.24 0.33
C PHE A 270 6.94 -1.51 1.37
N GLU A 271 6.64 -2.38 2.33
CA GLU A 271 7.57 -2.77 3.38
C GLU A 271 7.49 -4.26 3.66
N GLY A 272 8.62 -4.84 4.04
CA GLY A 272 8.69 -6.22 4.53
C GLY A 272 10.12 -6.58 4.93
N THR A 273 10.24 -7.63 5.72
CA THR A 273 11.54 -8.13 6.20
C THR A 273 11.88 -9.43 5.51
N THR A 274 13.11 -9.55 5.03
CA THR A 274 13.58 -10.81 4.44
C THR A 274 15.09 -10.99 4.58
N THR A 275 15.58 -12.21 4.35
CA THR A 275 17.00 -12.54 4.36
C THR A 275 17.60 -12.44 2.98
N PHE A 276 18.69 -11.68 2.85
CA PHE A 276 19.51 -11.66 1.64
C PHE A 276 20.85 -12.33 1.86
N THR A 277 21.34 -13.04 0.83
CA THR A 277 22.73 -13.51 0.77
C THR A 277 23.63 -12.43 0.18
N GLN A 278 24.82 -12.21 0.76
CA GLN A 278 25.81 -11.34 0.14
C GLN A 278 26.16 -11.85 -1.27
N GLY A 279 26.03 -10.98 -2.25
CA GLY A 279 26.26 -11.25 -3.67
C GLY A 279 25.03 -11.75 -4.43
N SER A 280 23.87 -11.91 -3.79
CA SER A 280 22.65 -12.35 -4.47
C SER A 280 22.14 -11.29 -5.45
N ILE A 281 21.57 -11.76 -6.56
CA ILE A 281 20.96 -10.94 -7.61
C ILE A 281 19.44 -11.05 -7.53
N TRP A 282 18.73 -9.93 -7.58
CA TRP A 282 17.26 -9.89 -7.46
C TRP A 282 16.62 -8.67 -8.14
N ARG A 283 15.30 -8.67 -8.29
CA ARG A 283 14.50 -7.52 -8.74
C ARG A 283 13.06 -7.57 -8.18
N PHE A 284 12.32 -6.48 -8.30
CA PHE A 284 10.91 -6.41 -7.84
C PHE A 284 9.91 -6.71 -8.94
N PHE A 285 8.71 -7.18 -8.55
CA PHE A 285 7.59 -7.47 -9.43
C PHE A 285 6.26 -7.06 -8.77
N GLU A 286 5.30 -6.55 -9.55
CA GLU A 286 3.94 -6.27 -9.04
C GLU A 286 3.15 -7.54 -8.72
N HIS A 287 3.50 -8.65 -9.36
CA HIS A 287 2.97 -9.98 -9.08
C HIS A 287 4.08 -11.01 -9.17
N ALA A 288 3.93 -12.15 -8.51
CA ALA A 288 4.78 -13.31 -8.69
C ALA A 288 4.56 -13.99 -10.07
N ASP A 289 4.76 -13.24 -11.15
CA ASP A 289 4.60 -13.65 -12.54
C ASP A 289 5.64 -12.92 -13.40
N TRP A 290 6.32 -13.65 -14.28
CA TRP A 290 7.28 -13.11 -15.23
C TRP A 290 6.69 -12.10 -16.22
N ALA A 291 5.39 -12.17 -16.48
CA ALA A 291 4.68 -11.23 -17.34
C ALA A 291 4.27 -9.92 -16.63
N ALA A 292 4.40 -9.86 -15.30
CA ALA A 292 4.10 -8.66 -14.53
C ALA A 292 5.09 -7.54 -14.84
N THR A 293 4.70 -6.31 -14.52
CA THR A 293 5.62 -5.18 -14.46
C THR A 293 6.73 -5.50 -13.46
N GLN A 294 7.97 -5.19 -13.87
CA GLN A 294 9.17 -5.47 -13.10
C GLN A 294 9.95 -4.18 -12.86
N TYR A 295 10.55 -4.07 -11.69
CA TYR A 295 11.37 -2.93 -11.30
C TYR A 295 12.79 -3.40 -10.97
N ASN A 296 13.73 -2.97 -11.82
CA ASN A 296 15.14 -3.30 -11.75
C ASN A 296 15.96 -2.07 -11.33
N TYR A 297 17.29 -2.18 -11.25
CA TYR A 297 18.17 -1.08 -10.82
C TYR A 297 17.92 0.21 -11.60
N THR A 298 17.77 0.12 -12.93
CA THR A 298 17.55 1.29 -13.80
C THR A 298 16.22 1.99 -13.56
N TYR A 299 15.19 1.31 -13.05
CA TYR A 299 13.93 1.98 -12.69
C TYR A 299 14.16 3.01 -11.58
N PHE A 300 15.01 2.65 -10.61
CA PHE A 300 15.33 3.46 -9.43
C PHE A 300 16.45 4.48 -9.69
N GLU A 301 17.05 4.50 -10.88
CA GLU A 301 17.97 5.57 -11.29
C GLU A 301 17.24 6.92 -11.27
N GLY A 302 17.86 7.91 -10.59
CA GLY A 302 17.28 9.23 -10.34
C GLY A 302 16.59 9.37 -8.99
N GLY A 303 16.41 8.28 -8.24
CA GLY A 303 15.99 8.29 -6.84
C GLY A 303 17.12 7.93 -5.87
N THR A 304 16.79 7.21 -4.81
CA THR A 304 17.75 6.80 -3.76
C THR A 304 17.89 5.29 -3.71
N ILE A 305 19.09 4.79 -3.94
CA ILE A 305 19.44 3.36 -3.85
C ILE A 305 20.49 3.19 -2.74
N PRO A 306 20.35 2.22 -1.82
CA PRO A 306 21.37 1.92 -0.82
C PRO A 306 22.73 1.66 -1.49
N ALA A 307 23.81 2.17 -0.91
CA ALA A 307 25.14 2.06 -1.52
C ALA A 307 25.62 0.61 -1.68
N ASP A 308 25.10 -0.31 -0.86
CA ASP A 308 25.38 -1.73 -0.94
C ASP A 308 24.63 -2.42 -2.08
N LEU A 309 23.63 -1.79 -2.70
CA LEU A 309 22.99 -2.31 -3.90
C LEU A 309 23.65 -1.72 -5.15
N THR A 310 24.11 -2.61 -6.02
CA THR A 310 24.81 -2.24 -7.26
C THR A 310 24.10 -2.81 -8.48
N ASP A 311 24.35 -2.22 -9.66
CA ASP A 311 23.85 -2.74 -10.93
C ASP A 311 24.54 -4.08 -11.26
N GLY A 312 23.74 -5.14 -11.38
CA GLY A 312 24.16 -6.50 -11.75
C GLY A 312 24.57 -6.66 -13.21
N GLY A 313 24.43 -5.62 -14.04
CA GLY A 313 25.01 -5.53 -15.37
C GLY A 313 24.04 -5.83 -16.54
N PRO A 314 24.58 -5.88 -17.78
CA PRO A 314 23.92 -5.37 -18.99
C PRO A 314 22.82 -6.25 -19.60
N ALA A 315 22.41 -7.35 -18.95
CA ALA A 315 21.31 -8.18 -19.45
C ALA A 315 19.95 -7.62 -19.02
N ASP A 316 19.77 -7.47 -17.70
CA ASP A 316 18.48 -7.09 -17.10
C ASP A 316 18.60 -5.93 -16.09
N ASN A 317 19.82 -5.46 -15.80
CA ASN A 317 20.13 -4.44 -14.79
C ASN A 317 19.49 -4.74 -13.42
N ASN A 318 19.57 -6.01 -12.97
CA ASN A 318 19.07 -6.43 -11.66
C ASN A 318 19.91 -5.82 -10.52
N PHE A 319 19.37 -5.83 -9.30
CA PHE A 319 20.16 -5.47 -8.13
C PHE A 319 21.14 -6.59 -7.79
N THR A 320 22.37 -6.23 -7.41
CA THR A 320 23.32 -7.13 -6.74
C THR A 320 23.51 -6.65 -5.30
N ASN A 321 23.22 -7.53 -4.34
CA ASN A 321 23.36 -7.25 -2.91
C ASN A 321 24.83 -7.29 -2.46
N GLY A 322 25.40 -6.16 -2.07
CA GLY A 322 26.73 -6.06 -1.46
C GLY A 322 26.73 -6.15 0.07
N ALA A 323 25.55 -6.00 0.69
CA ALA A 323 25.41 -6.03 2.14
C ALA A 323 25.75 -7.43 2.69
N ALA A 324 26.10 -7.51 3.96
CA ALA A 324 26.41 -8.79 4.60
C ALA A 324 25.18 -9.71 4.58
N THR A 325 25.37 -11.03 4.49
CA THR A 325 24.25 -11.97 4.61
C THR A 325 23.53 -11.77 5.94
N GLY A 326 22.21 -11.62 5.88
CA GLY A 326 21.37 -11.38 7.06
C GLY A 326 19.97 -10.91 6.70
N ALA A 327 19.18 -10.67 7.73
CA ALA A 327 17.83 -10.12 7.62
C ALA A 327 17.86 -8.59 7.45
N TYR A 328 16.96 -8.09 6.60
CA TYR A 328 16.79 -6.67 6.34
C TYR A 328 15.31 -6.35 6.24
N THR A 329 14.88 -5.31 6.94
CA THR A 329 13.63 -4.63 6.63
C THR A 329 13.88 -3.74 5.42
N ILE A 330 13.06 -3.92 4.39
CA ILE A 330 13.16 -3.21 3.13
C ILE A 330 11.93 -2.33 3.00
N THR A 331 12.15 -1.03 2.82
CA THR A 331 11.08 -0.09 2.48
C THR A 331 11.31 0.41 1.06
N VAL A 332 10.31 0.27 0.19
CA VAL A 332 10.38 0.61 -1.23
C VAL A 332 9.30 1.63 -1.54
N ASN A 333 9.69 2.78 -2.09
CA ASN A 333 8.75 3.76 -2.64
C ASN A 333 8.92 3.79 -4.16
N LEU A 334 7.94 3.25 -4.89
CA LEU A 334 7.97 3.23 -6.35
C LEU A 334 7.74 4.62 -6.95
N ASN A 335 6.98 5.49 -6.27
CA ASN A 335 6.68 6.84 -6.74
C ASN A 335 7.93 7.74 -6.68
N GLU A 336 8.64 7.70 -5.55
CA GLU A 336 9.86 8.48 -5.32
C GLU A 336 11.12 7.75 -5.79
N LYS A 337 10.99 6.50 -6.21
CA LYS A 337 12.09 5.63 -6.65
C LYS A 337 13.15 5.48 -5.57
N THR A 338 12.74 5.22 -4.33
CA THR A 338 13.64 5.02 -3.21
C THR A 338 13.58 3.60 -2.69
N ILE A 339 14.73 3.08 -2.26
CA ILE A 339 14.86 1.84 -1.51
C ILE A 339 15.62 2.17 -0.23
N GLU A 340 15.11 1.71 0.90
CA GLU A 340 15.80 1.70 2.18
C GLU A 340 15.99 0.25 2.62
N MET A 341 17.16 -0.07 3.18
CA MET A 341 17.46 -1.36 3.78
C MET A 341 18.04 -1.12 5.15
N VAL A 342 17.31 -1.53 6.18
CA VAL A 342 17.75 -1.48 7.57
C VAL A 342 18.05 -2.91 8.00
N ALA A 343 19.26 -3.15 8.50
CA ALA A 343 19.61 -4.45 9.07
C ALA A 343 18.63 -4.74 10.22
N GLY A 344 17.81 -5.76 10.02
CA GLY A 344 16.85 -6.23 10.99
C GLY A 344 17.35 -7.52 11.62
N GLU A 345 16.74 -7.87 12.74
CA GLU A 345 16.51 -9.28 13.01
C GLU A 345 15.25 -9.61 12.20
N LEU A 346 15.17 -10.79 11.57
CA LEU A 346 13.82 -11.30 11.32
C LEU A 346 13.20 -11.29 12.72
N GLU A 347 12.09 -10.60 12.90
CA GLU A 347 11.15 -11.16 13.87
C GLU A 347 11.01 -12.59 13.36
N GLU A 348 11.57 -13.55 14.11
CA GLU A 348 11.01 -14.88 14.05
C GLU A 348 9.53 -14.55 14.15
N GLU A 349 8.79 -14.75 13.05
CA GLU A 349 7.35 -14.89 13.21
C GLU A 349 7.27 -15.73 14.47
N GLU A 350 6.51 -15.28 15.47
CA GLU A 350 5.88 -16.30 16.29
C GLU A 350 5.21 -17.16 15.22
N GLU A 351 5.91 -18.21 14.77
CA GLU A 351 5.29 -19.36 14.17
C GLU A 351 4.10 -19.50 15.09
N GLU A 352 2.88 -19.37 14.56
CA GLU A 352 1.74 -19.97 15.23
C GLU A 352 2.29 -21.28 15.73
N GLU A 353 2.55 -21.40 17.05
CA GLU A 353 3.54 -22.36 17.56
C GLU A 353 3.34 -23.61 16.73
N GLU A 354 4.28 -23.95 15.84
CA GLU A 354 4.22 -25.23 15.16
C GLU A 354 4.17 -26.16 16.36
N GLU A 355 2.97 -26.71 16.66
CA GLU A 355 2.65 -27.26 17.98
C GLU A 355 3.93 -27.88 18.50
N GLU A 356 4.60 -27.20 19.45
CA GLU A 356 5.84 -27.69 20.03
C GLU A 356 5.41 -29.06 20.50
N THR A 357 5.79 -30.12 19.76
CA THR A 357 5.11 -31.42 19.87
C THR A 357 5.02 -31.68 21.35
N PRO A 358 3.81 -31.68 21.96
CA PRO A 358 3.69 -31.42 23.38
C PRO A 358 4.65 -32.35 24.06
N THR A 359 5.62 -31.81 24.83
CA THR A 359 6.60 -32.64 25.54
C THR A 359 5.83 -33.83 26.08
N GLU A 360 6.13 -35.02 25.54
CA GLU A 360 5.26 -36.18 25.68
C GLU A 360 4.82 -36.29 27.14
N VAL A 361 3.52 -36.10 27.39
CA VAL A 361 3.00 -36.11 28.75
C VAL A 361 3.15 -37.55 29.24
N THR A 362 4.17 -37.76 30.06
CA THR A 362 4.58 -39.06 30.59
C THR A 362 4.19 -39.23 32.07
N THR A 363 3.64 -38.18 32.68
CA THR A 363 3.11 -38.15 34.03
C THR A 363 1.72 -37.52 34.03
N LEU A 364 0.81 -38.05 34.85
CA LEU A 364 -0.55 -37.50 34.97
C LEU A 364 -1.04 -37.65 36.41
N PHE A 365 -1.38 -36.52 37.03
CA PHE A 365 -1.78 -36.44 38.42
C PHE A 365 -3.25 -36.06 38.54
N LEU A 366 -4.06 -36.88 39.20
CA LEU A 366 -5.43 -36.55 39.57
C LEU A 366 -5.44 -35.74 40.86
N VAL A 367 -6.04 -34.55 40.81
CA VAL A 367 -6.25 -33.67 41.97
C VAL A 367 -7.70 -33.21 41.98
N GLY A 368 -8.37 -33.36 43.12
CA GLY A 368 -9.76 -32.97 43.30
C GLY A 368 -10.18 -32.97 44.76
N ASP A 369 -11.48 -32.91 45.02
CA ASP A 369 -12.04 -32.88 46.37
C ASP A 369 -11.61 -34.09 47.21
N ASP A 370 -11.55 -35.28 46.60
CA ASP A 370 -11.13 -36.52 47.27
C ASP A 370 -9.63 -36.53 47.64
N GLN A 371 -8.84 -35.66 47.00
CA GLN A 371 -7.43 -35.41 47.31
C GLN A 371 -7.24 -34.08 48.06
N GLY A 372 -8.31 -33.38 48.41
CA GLY A 372 -8.28 -32.10 49.12
C GLY A 372 -7.64 -30.95 48.34
N TRP A 373 -7.69 -30.97 47.00
CA TRP A 373 -7.08 -29.98 46.11
C TRP A 373 -5.61 -29.69 46.43
N SER A 374 -4.84 -30.76 46.66
CA SER A 374 -3.43 -30.68 47.05
C SER A 374 -2.59 -31.72 46.30
N PHE A 375 -1.49 -31.27 45.69
CA PHE A 375 -0.51 -32.15 45.03
C PHE A 375 0.20 -33.12 46.00
N GLY A 376 0.33 -32.74 47.28
CA GLY A 376 0.89 -33.63 48.31
C GLY A 376 0.05 -34.88 48.58
N THR A 377 -1.18 -34.91 48.05
CA THR A 377 -2.16 -36.00 48.16
C THR A 377 -2.69 -36.42 46.79
N ALA A 378 -2.07 -35.95 45.70
CA ALA A 378 -2.46 -36.32 44.34
C ALA A 378 -2.31 -37.82 44.09
N TYR A 379 -3.16 -38.33 43.21
CA TYR A 379 -3.03 -39.69 42.71
C TYR A 379 -2.33 -39.67 41.35
N GLU A 380 -1.12 -40.22 41.27
CA GLU A 380 -0.36 -40.37 40.02
C GLU A 380 -0.82 -41.62 39.27
N LEU A 381 -1.19 -41.44 38.00
CA LEU A 381 -1.56 -42.56 37.12
C LEU A 381 -0.32 -43.23 36.53
N THR A 382 -0.47 -44.51 36.19
CA THR A 382 0.59 -45.28 35.53
C THR A 382 0.62 -44.98 34.04
N TYR A 383 1.75 -44.50 33.54
CA TYR A 383 1.97 -44.27 32.11
C TYR A 383 2.17 -45.58 31.35
N LEU A 384 1.43 -45.75 30.25
CA LEU A 384 1.43 -46.95 29.40
C LEU A 384 2.15 -46.75 28.06
N GLY A 385 2.56 -45.52 27.72
CA GLY A 385 3.10 -45.15 26.40
C GLY A 385 2.06 -44.50 25.49
N ASP A 386 2.53 -43.74 24.50
CA ASP A 386 1.71 -43.05 23.49
C ASP A 386 0.57 -42.19 24.09
N GLY A 387 0.82 -41.50 25.20
CA GLY A 387 -0.16 -40.64 25.87
C GLY A 387 -1.27 -41.38 26.64
N LYS A 388 -1.08 -42.69 26.92
CA LYS A 388 -2.07 -43.51 27.64
C LYS A 388 -1.74 -43.70 29.11
N PHE A 389 -2.76 -43.66 29.94
CA PHE A 389 -2.64 -43.79 31.40
C PHE A 389 -3.69 -44.73 31.98
N GLU A 390 -3.32 -45.45 33.05
CA GLU A 390 -4.25 -46.23 33.86
C GLU A 390 -4.10 -45.97 35.36
N GLY A 391 -5.18 -46.17 36.10
CA GLY A 391 -5.19 -46.00 37.54
C GLY A 391 -6.37 -46.68 38.21
N THR A 392 -6.37 -46.72 39.52
CA THR A 392 -7.54 -47.10 40.32
C THR A 392 -7.56 -46.29 41.60
N THR A 393 -8.64 -45.54 41.81
CA THR A 393 -8.84 -44.73 43.01
C THR A 393 -10.32 -44.67 43.38
N ASP A 394 -10.59 -44.25 44.62
CA ASP A 394 -11.94 -44.04 45.11
C ASP A 394 -12.45 -42.65 44.71
N PHE A 395 -13.69 -42.57 44.25
CA PHE A 395 -14.39 -41.34 43.94
C PHE A 395 -15.65 -41.19 44.80
N THR A 396 -15.91 -39.98 45.27
CA THR A 396 -17.15 -39.61 45.97
C THR A 396 -18.17 -39.04 44.97
N ASN A 397 -19.44 -39.44 45.07
CA ASN A 397 -20.48 -38.86 44.21
C ASN A 397 -20.58 -37.34 44.47
N GLY A 398 -20.52 -36.55 43.40
CA GLY A 398 -20.52 -35.10 43.43
C GLY A 398 -19.15 -34.46 43.69
N SER A 399 -18.06 -35.23 43.85
CA SER A 399 -16.72 -34.65 43.93
C SER A 399 -16.27 -34.11 42.58
N SER A 400 -15.51 -33.01 42.63
CA SER A 400 -14.87 -32.41 41.46
C SER A 400 -13.37 -32.73 41.42
N PHE A 401 -12.81 -32.89 40.22
CA PHE A 401 -11.38 -33.14 40.02
C PHE A 401 -10.92 -32.72 38.61
N ARG A 402 -9.60 -32.65 38.41
CA ARG A 402 -8.95 -32.53 37.10
C ARG A 402 -7.59 -33.23 37.09
N PHE A 403 -6.95 -33.32 35.92
CA PHE A 403 -5.61 -33.88 35.78
C PHE A 403 -4.56 -32.81 35.45
N PHE A 404 -3.32 -33.09 35.83
CA PHE A 404 -2.16 -32.23 35.60
C PHE A 404 -1.01 -33.06 35.02
N GLY A 405 -0.32 -32.54 34.01
CA GLY A 405 0.84 -33.20 33.40
C GLY A 405 2.08 -33.15 34.27
N GLU A 406 2.19 -32.14 35.13
CA GLU A 406 3.33 -31.90 36.01
C GLU A 406 2.91 -31.72 37.49
N MET A 407 3.75 -32.22 38.40
CA MET A 407 3.53 -32.07 39.85
C MET A 407 3.73 -30.61 40.29
N ASP A 408 2.86 -30.09 41.16
CA ASP A 408 2.90 -28.72 41.69
C ASP A 408 2.72 -27.60 40.62
N ASN A 409 2.33 -27.92 39.39
CA ASN A 409 2.09 -26.95 38.32
C ASN A 409 0.57 -26.68 38.13
N TRP A 410 0.04 -25.69 38.85
CA TRP A 410 -1.36 -25.26 38.71
C TRP A 410 -1.63 -24.45 37.43
N SER A 411 -0.58 -24.02 36.74
CA SER A 411 -0.62 -23.23 35.50
C SER A 411 -0.55 -24.09 34.23
N ASP A 412 -0.62 -25.42 34.37
CA ASP A 412 -0.74 -26.41 33.28
C ASP A 412 -2.17 -26.99 33.28
N PRO A 413 -3.19 -26.27 32.79
CA PRO A 413 -4.58 -26.65 32.95
C PRO A 413 -5.10 -27.30 31.67
N VAL A 414 -4.38 -28.28 31.11
CA VAL A 414 -4.75 -28.85 29.81
C VAL A 414 -5.82 -29.94 29.93
N PHE A 415 -5.92 -30.67 31.05
CA PHE A 415 -6.69 -31.92 31.13
C PHE A 415 -7.94 -31.87 32.04
N GLY A 416 -8.82 -30.89 31.79
CA GLY A 416 -10.17 -30.77 32.38
C GLY A 416 -11.27 -31.46 31.55
N TYR A 417 -12.53 -31.36 31.97
CA TYR A 417 -13.68 -31.93 31.27
C TYR A 417 -13.77 -31.50 29.80
N SER A 418 -13.56 -30.20 29.52
CA SER A 418 -13.61 -29.63 28.17
C SER A 418 -12.63 -30.28 27.20
N TYR A 419 -11.41 -30.61 27.65
CA TYR A 419 -10.42 -31.33 26.86
C TYR A 419 -10.91 -32.70 26.40
N PHE A 420 -11.48 -33.49 27.31
CA PHE A 420 -11.97 -34.83 26.99
C PHE A 420 -13.34 -34.84 26.32
N ALA A 421 -14.11 -33.76 26.44
CA ALA A 421 -15.41 -33.60 25.77
C ALA A 421 -15.28 -33.54 24.24
N GLU A 422 -14.10 -33.22 23.70
CA GLU A 422 -13.80 -33.32 22.27
C GLU A 422 -13.72 -34.76 21.76
N GLY A 423 -13.43 -35.72 22.65
CA GLY A 423 -13.35 -37.15 22.33
C GLY A 423 -14.51 -37.92 22.95
N SER A 424 -14.24 -38.62 24.07
CA SER A 424 -15.25 -39.44 24.75
C SER A 424 -15.05 -39.44 26.27
N VAL A 425 -16.13 -39.12 26.99
CA VAL A 425 -16.20 -39.15 28.45
C VAL A 425 -17.26 -40.16 28.87
N THR A 426 -16.94 -41.04 29.83
CA THR A 426 -17.92 -42.01 30.35
C THR A 426 -19.06 -41.32 31.10
N GLU A 427 -20.28 -41.87 31.00
CA GLU A 427 -21.53 -41.32 31.59
C GLU A 427 -21.52 -41.12 33.11
N VAL A 428 -20.54 -41.66 33.83
CA VAL A 428 -20.37 -41.46 35.28
C VAL A 428 -19.62 -40.16 35.62
N LEU A 429 -19.22 -39.39 34.61
CA LEU A 429 -18.58 -38.08 34.72
C LEU A 429 -19.40 -37.01 33.98
N GLY A 430 -19.42 -35.80 34.52
CA GLY A 430 -20.04 -34.62 33.91
C GLY A 430 -19.14 -33.40 34.01
N ASP A 431 -19.55 -32.31 33.36
CA ASP A 431 -18.97 -30.98 33.52
C ASP A 431 -19.48 -30.37 34.83
N ASN A 432 -18.61 -29.79 35.64
CA ASN A 432 -19.02 -29.08 36.84
C ASN A 432 -19.40 -27.61 36.57
N GLU A 433 -19.29 -27.15 35.33
CA GLU A 433 -19.64 -25.83 34.82
C GLU A 433 -18.90 -24.67 35.51
N ASP A 434 -17.72 -24.92 36.07
CA ASP A 434 -16.85 -23.86 36.57
C ASP A 434 -15.90 -23.30 35.51
N ALA A 435 -15.25 -22.19 35.83
CA ALA A 435 -14.33 -21.50 34.92
C ALA A 435 -13.11 -22.35 34.52
N ASP A 436 -12.82 -23.40 35.28
CA ASP A 436 -11.65 -24.27 35.09
C ASP A 436 -12.01 -25.59 34.41
N SER A 437 -13.28 -25.80 34.05
CA SER A 437 -13.80 -27.01 33.42
C SER A 437 -13.44 -28.28 34.20
N ASN A 438 -13.68 -28.33 35.51
CA ASN A 438 -13.44 -29.57 36.27
C ASN A 438 -14.44 -30.66 35.93
N PHE A 439 -14.02 -31.91 36.06
CA PHE A 439 -14.95 -33.03 36.10
C PHE A 439 -15.80 -32.97 37.36
N VAL A 440 -17.05 -33.42 37.29
CA VAL A 440 -17.87 -33.83 38.45
C VAL A 440 -18.24 -35.30 38.34
N VAL A 441 -18.10 -36.06 39.43
CA VAL A 441 -18.51 -37.47 39.49
C VAL A 441 -20.03 -37.55 39.65
N VAL A 442 -20.72 -38.12 38.66
CA VAL A 442 -22.18 -38.33 38.70
C VAL A 442 -22.57 -39.80 38.97
N GLY A 443 -21.60 -40.72 38.94
CA GLY A 443 -21.76 -42.14 39.29
C GLY A 443 -21.80 -42.43 40.80
N GLU A 444 -22.00 -43.70 41.19
CA GLU A 444 -22.03 -44.12 42.60
C GLU A 444 -20.67 -43.93 43.30
N THR A 445 -20.66 -43.62 44.59
CA THR A 445 -19.40 -43.57 45.36
C THR A 445 -18.74 -44.94 45.42
N GLY A 446 -17.45 -45.03 45.08
CA GLY A 446 -16.71 -46.29 45.11
C GLY A 446 -15.36 -46.22 44.41
N SER A 447 -14.70 -47.37 44.30
CA SER A 447 -13.44 -47.52 43.58
C SER A 447 -13.69 -47.64 42.08
N TYR A 448 -12.97 -46.87 41.27
CA TYR A 448 -13.05 -46.93 39.81
C TYR A 448 -11.68 -47.19 39.21
N ALA A 449 -11.63 -48.08 38.22
CA ALA A 449 -10.53 -48.14 37.27
C ALA A 449 -10.63 -46.95 36.30
N ILE A 450 -9.52 -46.23 36.14
CA ILE A 450 -9.36 -45.10 35.24
C ILE A 450 -8.56 -45.57 34.03
N ALA A 451 -9.03 -45.31 32.83
CA ALA A 451 -8.25 -45.43 31.59
C ALA A 451 -8.34 -44.13 30.80
N ILE A 452 -7.19 -43.59 30.40
CA ILE A 452 -7.08 -42.31 29.69
C ILE A 452 -6.22 -42.49 28.43
N ASP A 453 -6.64 -41.86 27.34
CA ASP A 453 -5.84 -41.66 26.13
C ASP A 453 -5.87 -40.15 25.81
N LEU A 454 -4.75 -39.46 26.07
CA LEU A 454 -4.65 -38.03 25.86
C LEU A 454 -4.72 -37.67 24.37
N THR A 455 -4.21 -38.52 23.48
CA THR A 455 -4.22 -38.28 22.03
C THR A 455 -5.63 -38.45 21.46
N ALA A 456 -6.34 -39.50 21.87
CA ALA A 456 -7.72 -39.74 21.47
C ALA A 456 -8.73 -38.89 22.26
N LYS A 457 -8.26 -38.13 23.26
CA LYS A 457 -9.06 -37.33 24.19
C LYS A 457 -10.17 -38.15 24.85
N THR A 458 -9.84 -39.36 25.31
CA THR A 458 -10.81 -40.25 25.96
C THR A 458 -10.51 -40.49 27.44
N ILE A 459 -11.57 -40.58 28.24
CA ILE A 459 -11.52 -41.00 29.65
C ILE A 459 -12.64 -42.01 29.95
N GLU A 460 -12.22 -43.16 30.46
CA GLU A 460 -13.10 -44.23 30.91
C GLU A 460 -12.98 -44.48 32.41
N LEU A 461 -14.12 -44.42 33.10
CA LEU A 461 -14.25 -44.84 34.50
C LEU A 461 -15.12 -46.09 34.58
N THR A 462 -14.53 -47.19 35.03
CA THR A 462 -15.24 -48.46 35.22
C THR A 462 -15.18 -48.89 36.68
N GLN A 463 -16.33 -49.13 37.29
CA GLN A 463 -16.45 -49.54 38.70
C GLN A 463 -16.22 -51.04 38.90
#